data_AF-A0A7G8IL36-F1
#
_entry.id   AF-A0A7G8IL36-F1
#
_cell.length_a   1.000
_cell.length_b   1.000
_cell.length_c   1.000
_cell.angle_alpha   90.00
_cell.angle_beta   90.00
_cell.angle_gamma   90.00
#
_symmetry.space_group_name_H-M   'P 1'
#
loop_
_entity.id
_entity.type
_entity.pdbx_description
1 polymer ?
#
loop_
_entity_poly.entity_id
_entity_poly.type
_entity_poly.pdbx_seq_one_letter_code
_entity_poly.pdbx_strand_id
1 'polypeptide(L)'
;MSTLSTDSIQSGLPRCLHNTADAEHQLDLISRRTTGSTQQDATTTVESILDQVRNDGDEAVMALTEQFDGFRPEPLQVSPTELHQAWDQTPANLRDALELAHRRIQDFHQRQKPQNLDVKGVHGEQLGRRWRPVQAAGLYIPGGRASYPSTVLMNAVPAKAAGVERVVMVTPAGPDGTVNRTVLAAAHLAGVQEVYRVGGAQAIAALAFGTQSIPRVDVISGPGNLYVTLAKKLVYGQVGIDSLAGPSEVLVIADASASVTQVASDLLAQAEHDPLAAAILLTTSQGLADALPAELERQLAGHPREQICRQSLEAWGLVVVCDSLEECACLSDRFAPEHLELLVERPRMLADRIQQAGAIFIGPWSPEAVGDYLAGPNHTLPTCGSARYSGALSVETFMRHTSMIEFSREALEATGGAVIELAGSEGLHSHANSVRVRLN
;
A
#
# COMPACT_ATOMS: atom_id res chain seq x y z
N MET A 1 21.55 19.43 29.96
CA MET A 1 20.59 20.34 30.62
C MET A 1 20.79 21.73 30.04
N SER A 2 20.04 22.04 28.99
CA SER A 2 19.83 23.39 28.48
C SER A 2 18.33 23.47 28.23
N THR A 3 17.67 24.27 29.04
CA THR A 3 16.21 24.48 29.07
C THR A 3 15.80 25.23 27.81
N LEU A 4 15.13 24.52 26.89
CA LEU A 4 14.37 25.16 25.81
C LEU A 4 13.21 25.93 26.44
N SER A 5 13.12 27.20 26.04
CA SER A 5 12.06 28.14 26.42
C SER A 5 10.71 27.51 26.15
N THR A 6 9.87 27.48 27.18
CA THR A 6 8.43 27.25 27.06
C THR A 6 7.80 28.50 26.47
N ASP A 7 7.91 28.65 25.16
CA ASP A 7 7.06 29.59 24.43
C ASP A 7 5.63 29.00 24.40
N SER A 8 4.67 29.87 24.68
CA SER A 8 3.25 29.55 24.87
C SER A 8 2.67 28.80 23.67
N ILE A 9 2.52 27.48 23.79
CA ILE A 9 1.75 26.67 22.84
C ILE A 9 0.30 27.12 22.94
N GLN A 10 -0.19 27.85 21.94
CA GLN A 10 -1.61 28.14 21.78
C GLN A 10 -2.38 26.81 21.83
N SER A 11 -3.35 26.74 22.74
CA SER A 11 -4.21 25.57 22.91
C SER A 11 -5.23 25.50 21.77
N GLY A 12 -4.83 24.83 20.70
CA GLY A 12 -5.70 24.35 19.62
C GLY A 12 -5.08 23.08 19.05
N LEU A 13 -5.82 21.98 19.07
CA LEU A 13 -5.45 20.79 18.31
C LEU A 13 -5.84 21.04 16.85
N PRO A 14 -4.99 20.71 15.86
CA PRO A 14 -3.63 20.15 15.93
C PRO A 14 -2.52 21.19 16.18
N ARG A 15 -1.28 20.73 16.44
CA ARG A 15 -0.08 21.58 16.61
C ARG A 15 0.13 22.48 15.39
N CYS A 16 0.30 23.79 15.59
CA CYS A 16 0.54 24.76 14.52
C CYS A 16 1.99 25.31 14.55
N LEU A 17 2.67 25.29 13.41
CA LEU A 17 4.05 25.78 13.23
C LEU A 17 4.12 26.86 12.15
N HIS A 18 5.08 27.77 12.28
CA HIS A 18 5.29 28.91 11.37
C HIS A 18 6.73 28.99 10.85
N ASN A 19 7.57 28.00 11.19
CA ASN A 19 8.98 27.95 10.81
C ASN A 19 9.29 26.66 10.05
N THR A 20 9.96 26.79 8.91
CA THR A 20 10.30 25.67 8.02
C THR A 20 11.14 24.60 8.72
N ALA A 21 12.15 24.97 9.51
CA ALA A 21 13.05 24.01 10.14
C ALA A 21 12.32 23.16 11.20
N ASP A 22 11.42 23.78 11.97
CA ASP A 22 10.58 23.06 12.92
C ASP A 22 9.58 22.15 12.20
N ALA A 23 9.01 22.60 11.08
CA ALA A 23 8.13 21.80 10.24
C ALA A 23 8.85 20.57 9.68
N GLU A 24 10.04 20.75 9.10
CA GLU A 24 10.88 19.65 8.62
C GLU A 24 11.16 18.63 9.72
N HIS A 25 11.53 19.09 10.91
CA HIS A 25 11.81 18.22 12.04
C HIS A 25 10.56 17.42 12.46
N GLN A 26 9.39 18.06 12.53
CA GLN A 26 8.15 17.36 12.89
C GLN A 26 7.72 16.35 11.81
N LEU A 27 7.83 16.70 10.53
CA LEU A 27 7.52 15.79 9.42
C LEU A 27 8.43 14.55 9.44
N ASP A 28 9.71 14.71 9.75
CA ASP A 28 10.65 13.60 9.92
C ASP A 28 10.27 12.69 11.11
N LEU A 29 9.77 13.27 12.21
CA LEU A 29 9.28 12.51 13.37
C LEU A 29 8.00 11.72 13.03
N ILE A 30 7.02 12.36 12.39
CA ILE A 30 5.78 11.71 11.95
C ILE A 30 6.10 10.53 11.03
N SER A 31 7.04 10.70 10.09
CA SER A 31 7.45 9.64 9.16
C SER A 31 8.08 8.42 9.85
N ARG A 32 8.58 8.56 11.08
CA ARG A 32 9.28 7.51 11.85
C ARG A 32 8.50 7.01 13.06
N ARG A 33 7.21 7.35 13.16
CA ARG A 33 6.35 7.07 14.32
C ARG A 33 6.20 5.60 14.74
N THR A 34 6.66 4.67 13.91
CA THR A 34 6.66 3.23 14.19
C THR A 34 8.03 2.64 14.54
N THR A 35 9.09 3.45 14.58
CA THR A 35 10.46 2.97 14.87
C THR A 35 10.76 3.03 16.37
N GLY A 36 11.07 1.87 17.00
CA GLY A 36 11.34 1.81 18.44
C GLY A 36 11.56 0.39 19.00
N SER A 37 11.76 0.27 20.32
CA SER A 37 11.98 -1.01 21.03
C SER A 37 10.85 -2.02 20.83
N THR A 38 9.60 -1.54 20.78
CA THR A 38 8.41 -2.36 20.48
C THR A 38 8.51 -3.13 19.16
N GLN A 39 9.25 -2.59 18.17
CA GLN A 39 9.45 -3.26 16.89
C GLN A 39 10.41 -4.45 16.99
N GLN A 40 11.40 -4.41 17.90
CA GLN A 40 12.35 -5.51 18.10
C GLN A 40 11.66 -6.72 18.71
N ASP A 41 10.87 -6.51 19.78
CA ASP A 41 10.10 -7.57 20.43
C ASP A 41 9.08 -8.20 19.46
N ALA A 42 8.41 -7.36 18.66
CA ALA A 42 7.49 -7.83 17.62
C ALA A 42 8.23 -8.65 16.55
N THR A 43 9.46 -8.30 16.18
CA THR A 43 10.24 -9.04 15.19
C THR A 43 10.55 -10.44 15.67
N THR A 44 11.07 -10.60 16.90
CA THR A 44 11.34 -11.93 17.48
C THR A 44 10.08 -12.78 17.59
N THR A 45 8.96 -12.16 17.94
CA THR A 45 7.65 -12.85 17.98
C THR A 45 7.25 -13.35 16.59
N VAL A 46 7.39 -12.52 15.55
CA VAL A 46 7.08 -12.89 14.17
C VAL A 46 7.99 -14.00 13.66
N GLU A 47 9.29 -13.94 13.92
CA GLU A 47 10.23 -15.01 13.55
C GLU A 47 9.80 -16.37 14.12
N SER A 48 9.43 -16.39 15.40
CA SER A 48 8.91 -17.61 16.04
C SER A 48 7.62 -18.12 15.38
N ILE A 49 6.69 -17.23 15.03
CA ILE A 49 5.45 -17.58 14.32
C ILE A 49 5.76 -18.17 12.94
N LEU A 50 6.66 -17.54 12.18
CA LEU A 50 7.05 -18.02 10.85
C LEU A 50 7.67 -19.43 10.94
N ASP A 51 8.54 -19.68 11.91
CA ASP A 51 9.18 -20.98 12.09
C ASP A 51 8.19 -22.07 12.53
N GLN A 52 7.24 -21.75 13.42
CA GLN A 52 6.16 -22.67 13.80
C GLN A 52 5.33 -23.08 12.59
N VAL A 53 4.86 -22.12 11.78
CA VAL A 53 4.05 -22.44 10.58
C VAL A 53 4.85 -23.20 9.54
N ARG A 54 6.14 -22.90 9.37
CA ARG A 54 7.02 -23.64 8.44
C ARG A 54 7.16 -25.12 8.82
N ASN A 55 7.23 -25.43 10.11
CA ASN A 55 7.47 -26.79 10.59
C ASN A 55 6.18 -27.59 10.75
N ASP A 56 5.11 -26.96 11.24
CA ASP A 56 3.91 -27.66 11.70
C ASP A 56 2.67 -27.42 10.81
N GLY A 57 2.75 -26.52 9.83
CA GLY A 57 1.70 -26.30 8.82
C GLY A 57 0.35 -25.86 9.41
N ASP A 58 -0.73 -26.51 8.97
CA ASP A 58 -2.12 -26.22 9.35
C ASP A 58 -2.32 -26.20 10.87
N GLU A 59 -1.68 -27.11 11.61
CA GLU A 59 -1.84 -27.17 13.07
C GLU A 59 -1.32 -25.91 13.76
N ALA A 60 -0.15 -25.40 13.35
CA ALA A 60 0.37 -24.13 13.85
C ALA A 60 -0.55 -22.97 13.45
N VAL A 61 -1.04 -22.93 12.21
CA VAL A 61 -1.96 -21.87 11.77
C VAL A 61 -3.25 -21.88 12.61
N MET A 62 -3.86 -23.05 12.84
CA MET A 62 -5.08 -23.19 13.63
C MET A 62 -4.85 -22.81 15.09
N ALA A 63 -3.76 -23.29 15.71
CA ALA A 63 -3.42 -22.99 17.10
C ALA A 63 -3.13 -21.49 17.32
N LEU A 64 -2.40 -20.84 16.41
CA LEU A 64 -2.13 -19.41 16.49
C LEU A 64 -3.39 -18.57 16.24
N THR A 65 -4.29 -19.02 15.35
CA THR A 65 -5.60 -18.39 15.15
C THR A 65 -6.46 -18.50 16.41
N GLU A 66 -6.48 -19.65 17.07
CA GLU A 66 -7.19 -19.84 18.34
C GLU A 66 -6.61 -18.93 19.45
N GLN A 67 -5.30 -18.80 19.51
CA GLN A 67 -4.61 -17.93 20.46
C GLN A 67 -4.89 -16.44 20.24
N PHE A 68 -4.83 -15.96 18.99
CA PHE A 68 -4.89 -14.52 18.70
C PHE A 68 -6.29 -14.02 18.33
N ASP A 69 -7.08 -14.85 17.64
CA ASP A 69 -8.41 -14.49 17.13
C ASP A 69 -9.53 -15.12 17.98
N GLY A 70 -9.20 -16.01 18.93
CA GLY A 70 -10.12 -16.54 19.92
C GLY A 70 -11.03 -17.69 19.44
N PHE A 71 -10.77 -18.24 18.25
CA PHE A 71 -11.50 -19.37 17.70
C PHE A 71 -10.57 -20.30 16.93
N ARG A 72 -10.89 -21.59 16.90
CA ARG A 72 -10.16 -22.57 16.09
C ARG A 72 -10.81 -22.67 14.69
N PRO A 73 -10.09 -22.37 13.60
CA PRO A 73 -10.69 -22.29 12.26
C PRO A 73 -10.82 -23.69 11.63
N GLU A 74 -11.87 -24.42 11.97
CA GLU A 74 -12.22 -25.72 11.39
C GLU A 74 -13.61 -25.68 10.72
N PRO A 75 -13.71 -25.74 9.37
CA PRO A 75 -12.62 -25.78 8.39
C PRO A 75 -11.86 -24.44 8.27
N LEU A 76 -10.61 -24.48 7.76
CA LEU A 76 -9.80 -23.27 7.51
C LEU A 76 -10.36 -22.40 6.37
N GLN A 77 -10.85 -23.06 5.32
CA GLN A 77 -11.38 -22.39 4.14
C GLN A 77 -12.86 -22.03 4.33
N VAL A 78 -13.22 -20.80 3.96
CA VAL A 78 -14.61 -20.36 3.79
C VAL A 78 -15.18 -21.03 2.55
N SER A 79 -16.37 -21.63 2.67
CA SER A 79 -16.94 -22.38 1.54
C SER A 79 -17.34 -21.45 0.38
N PRO A 80 -17.21 -21.88 -0.89
CA PRO A 80 -17.68 -21.09 -2.03
C PRO A 80 -19.18 -20.75 -1.95
N THR A 81 -19.99 -21.61 -1.33
CA THR A 81 -21.40 -21.37 -1.07
C THR A 81 -21.62 -20.18 -0.14
N GLU A 82 -20.78 -20.02 0.89
CA GLU A 82 -20.85 -18.90 1.82
C GLU A 82 -20.52 -17.57 1.13
N LEU A 83 -19.55 -17.57 0.20
CA LEU A 83 -19.23 -16.40 -0.63
C LEU A 83 -20.43 -15.97 -1.48
N HIS A 84 -21.08 -16.94 -2.14
CA HIS A 84 -22.27 -16.67 -2.96
C HIS A 84 -23.45 -16.17 -2.11
N GLN A 85 -23.69 -16.79 -0.96
CA GLN A 85 -24.75 -16.37 -0.04
C GLN A 85 -24.51 -14.95 0.50
N ALA A 86 -23.25 -14.59 0.79
CA ALA A 86 -22.89 -13.25 1.21
C ALA A 86 -23.22 -12.22 0.13
N TRP A 87 -22.94 -12.55 -1.14
CA TRP A 87 -23.33 -11.71 -2.28
C TRP A 87 -24.84 -11.56 -2.43
N ASP A 88 -25.59 -12.67 -2.43
CA ASP A 88 -27.06 -12.67 -2.57
C ASP A 88 -27.77 -11.87 -1.47
N GLN A 89 -27.21 -11.91 -0.25
CA GLN A 89 -27.75 -11.20 0.91
C GLN A 89 -27.30 -9.74 1.00
N THR A 90 -26.41 -9.29 0.12
CA THR A 90 -25.94 -7.90 0.12
C THR A 90 -27.08 -6.96 -0.29
N PRO A 91 -27.37 -5.90 0.49
CA PRO A 91 -28.40 -4.92 0.14
C PRO A 91 -28.17 -4.33 -1.24
N ALA A 92 -29.25 -4.14 -2.02
CA ALA A 92 -29.16 -3.72 -3.42
C ALA A 92 -28.28 -2.48 -3.65
N ASN A 93 -28.46 -1.42 -2.85
CA ASN A 93 -27.67 -0.19 -2.99
C ASN A 93 -26.16 -0.42 -2.76
N LEU A 94 -25.81 -1.31 -1.81
CA LEU A 94 -24.41 -1.64 -1.53
C LEU A 94 -23.83 -2.52 -2.65
N ARG A 95 -24.62 -3.45 -3.16
CA ARG A 95 -24.26 -4.28 -4.31
C ARG A 95 -23.96 -3.40 -5.54
N ASP A 96 -24.85 -2.47 -5.86
CA ASP A 96 -24.67 -1.54 -6.98
C ASP A 96 -23.41 -0.67 -6.81
N ALA A 97 -23.11 -0.24 -5.58
CA ALA A 97 -21.89 0.50 -5.26
C ALA A 97 -20.61 -0.35 -5.43
N LEU A 98 -20.62 -1.61 -4.96
CA LEU A 98 -19.51 -2.55 -5.14
C LEU A 98 -19.28 -2.89 -6.62
N GLU A 99 -20.35 -3.11 -7.40
CA GLU A 99 -20.24 -3.34 -8.84
C GLU A 99 -19.69 -2.12 -9.58
N LEU A 100 -20.10 -0.91 -9.18
CA LEU A 100 -19.55 0.32 -9.73
C LEU A 100 -18.05 0.47 -9.42
N ALA A 101 -17.66 0.26 -8.16
CA ALA A 101 -16.25 0.27 -7.74
C ALA A 101 -15.43 -0.74 -8.54
N HIS A 102 -15.88 -2.00 -8.56
CA HIS A 102 -15.23 -3.08 -9.29
C HIS A 102 -14.99 -2.72 -10.77
N ARG A 103 -16.02 -2.21 -11.48
CA ARG A 103 -15.89 -1.82 -12.89
C ARG A 103 -14.88 -0.71 -13.10
N ARG A 104 -14.85 0.31 -12.25
CA ARG A 104 -13.93 1.47 -12.39
C ARG A 104 -12.49 1.08 -12.09
N ILE A 105 -12.28 0.30 -11.02
CA ILE A 105 -10.96 -0.24 -10.66
C ILE A 105 -10.44 -1.14 -11.79
N GLN A 106 -11.30 -2.01 -12.33
CA GLN A 106 -10.94 -2.91 -13.42
C GLN A 106 -10.56 -2.15 -14.70
N ASP A 107 -11.36 -1.17 -15.14
CA ASP A 107 -11.07 -0.38 -16.33
C ASP A 107 -9.72 0.36 -16.21
N PHE A 108 -9.46 0.98 -15.05
CA PHE A 108 -8.21 1.70 -14.82
C PHE A 108 -7.00 0.76 -14.87
N HIS A 109 -7.03 -0.34 -14.12
CA HIS A 109 -5.89 -1.27 -14.04
C HIS A 109 -5.66 -2.06 -15.33
N GLN A 110 -6.70 -2.31 -16.13
CA GLN A 110 -6.54 -2.91 -17.46
C GLN A 110 -5.75 -2.02 -18.41
N ARG A 111 -5.90 -0.69 -18.32
CA ARG A 111 -5.15 0.29 -19.13
C ARG A 111 -3.67 0.38 -18.72
N GLN A 112 -3.34 0.01 -17.49
CA GLN A 112 -1.97 0.05 -16.96
C GLN A 112 -1.11 -1.16 -17.35
N LYS A 113 -1.65 -2.15 -18.05
CA LYS A 113 -0.87 -3.33 -18.44
C LYS A 113 0.35 -2.95 -19.29
N PRO A 114 1.58 -3.29 -18.87
CA PRO A 114 2.76 -2.94 -19.62
C PRO A 114 2.83 -3.74 -20.93
N GLN A 115 3.35 -3.09 -21.98
CA GLN A 115 3.59 -3.73 -23.26
C GLN A 115 4.95 -4.43 -23.28
N ASN A 116 5.05 -5.51 -24.07
CA ASN A 116 6.34 -6.14 -24.33
C ASN A 116 7.23 -5.21 -25.15
N LEU A 117 8.53 -5.25 -24.88
CA LEU A 117 9.55 -4.58 -25.67
C LEU A 117 10.14 -5.56 -26.69
N ASP A 118 10.30 -5.11 -27.92
CA ASP A 118 11.00 -5.80 -29.01
C ASP A 118 11.88 -4.79 -29.73
N VAL A 119 13.17 -5.10 -29.86
CA VAL A 119 14.22 -4.25 -30.41
C VAL A 119 15.07 -5.08 -31.37
N LYS A 120 15.17 -4.60 -32.61
CA LYS A 120 16.07 -5.18 -33.62
C LYS A 120 17.37 -4.39 -33.66
N GLY A 121 18.49 -5.10 -33.48
CA GLY A 121 19.83 -4.55 -33.61
C GLY A 121 20.28 -4.45 -35.07
N VAL A 122 21.40 -3.77 -35.28
CA VAL A 122 21.91 -3.44 -36.62
C VAL A 122 22.61 -4.61 -37.31
N HIS A 123 23.02 -5.64 -36.56
CA HIS A 123 23.72 -6.81 -37.08
C HIS A 123 22.85 -8.08 -37.08
N GLY A 124 21.60 -8.00 -36.61
CA GLY A 124 20.68 -9.14 -36.55
C GLY A 124 20.34 -9.58 -35.12
N GLU A 125 20.65 -8.77 -34.11
CA GLU A 125 20.18 -8.97 -32.74
C GLU A 125 18.64 -8.81 -32.68
N GLN A 126 17.98 -9.67 -31.92
CA GLN A 126 16.59 -9.52 -31.52
C GLN A 126 16.55 -9.53 -29.98
N LEU A 127 16.34 -8.35 -29.41
CA LEU A 127 16.33 -8.13 -27.98
C LEU A 127 14.92 -7.76 -27.54
N GLY A 128 14.51 -8.18 -26.35
CA GLY A 128 13.19 -7.84 -25.88
C GLY A 128 13.00 -7.98 -24.39
N ARG A 129 11.83 -7.54 -23.92
CA ARG A 129 11.37 -7.69 -22.55
C ARG A 129 9.93 -8.14 -22.57
N ARG A 130 9.67 -9.34 -22.05
CA ARG A 130 8.34 -9.97 -22.06
C ARG A 130 7.72 -9.99 -20.68
N TRP A 131 6.53 -9.40 -20.54
CA TRP A 131 5.74 -9.40 -19.30
C TRP A 131 4.84 -10.63 -19.20
N ARG A 132 4.77 -11.23 -18.01
CA ARG A 132 3.86 -12.34 -17.67
C ARG A 132 3.36 -12.17 -16.23
N PRO A 133 2.12 -12.54 -15.92
CA PRO A 133 1.65 -12.59 -14.54
C PRO A 133 2.43 -13.63 -13.74
N VAL A 134 2.43 -13.46 -12.42
CA VAL A 134 2.76 -14.56 -11.50
C VAL A 134 1.69 -15.66 -11.58
N GLN A 135 2.02 -16.88 -11.15
CA GLN A 135 1.07 -18.00 -11.22
C GLN A 135 0.03 -17.89 -10.10
N ALA A 136 0.47 -17.52 -8.90
CA ALA A 136 -0.39 -17.38 -7.73
C ALA A 136 -0.10 -16.11 -6.93
N ALA A 137 -1.16 -15.42 -6.49
CA ALA A 137 -1.09 -14.27 -5.60
C ALA A 137 -1.86 -14.52 -4.29
N GLY A 138 -1.26 -14.14 -3.17
CA GLY A 138 -1.89 -14.12 -1.84
C GLY A 138 -2.29 -12.71 -1.46
N LEU A 139 -3.52 -12.51 -1.03
CA LEU A 139 -4.08 -11.22 -0.64
C LEU A 139 -4.38 -11.25 0.85
N TYR A 140 -3.66 -10.45 1.64
CA TYR A 140 -3.98 -10.24 3.04
C TYR A 140 -5.00 -9.10 3.18
N ILE A 141 -6.17 -9.40 3.73
CA ILE A 141 -7.21 -8.41 3.99
C ILE A 141 -7.37 -8.27 5.51
N PRO A 142 -7.18 -7.07 6.09
CA PRO A 142 -7.41 -6.84 7.50
C PRO A 142 -8.86 -7.14 7.93
N GLY A 143 -9.03 -7.57 9.18
CA GLY A 143 -10.35 -7.78 9.80
C GLY A 143 -10.56 -6.95 11.05
N GLY A 144 -11.54 -7.32 11.87
CA GLY A 144 -11.91 -6.57 13.08
C GLY A 144 -12.43 -5.17 12.75
N ARG A 145 -11.85 -4.13 13.37
CA ARG A 145 -12.19 -2.71 13.13
C ARG A 145 -11.90 -2.23 11.70
N ALA A 146 -11.08 -2.98 10.95
CA ALA A 146 -10.62 -2.62 9.61
C ALA A 146 -11.13 -3.59 8.52
N SER A 147 -12.34 -4.15 8.69
CA SER A 147 -12.93 -5.09 7.72
C SER A 147 -13.46 -4.35 6.48
N TYR A 148 -12.60 -4.12 5.49
CA TYR A 148 -12.91 -3.26 4.34
C TYR A 148 -13.17 -4.05 3.04
N PRO A 149 -14.39 -4.04 2.49
CA PRO A 149 -14.65 -4.64 1.18
C PRO A 149 -13.94 -3.89 0.04
N SER A 150 -13.64 -2.61 0.20
CA SER A 150 -12.84 -1.83 -0.77
C SER A 150 -11.44 -2.39 -0.92
N THR A 151 -10.76 -2.75 0.17
CA THR A 151 -9.42 -3.37 0.14
C THR A 151 -9.42 -4.70 -0.59
N VAL A 152 -10.51 -5.48 -0.52
CA VAL A 152 -10.66 -6.70 -1.32
C VAL A 152 -10.65 -6.36 -2.82
N LEU A 153 -11.47 -5.41 -3.26
CA LEU A 153 -11.53 -5.01 -4.67
C LEU A 153 -10.18 -4.44 -5.14
N MET A 154 -9.57 -3.59 -4.33
CA MET A 154 -8.30 -2.94 -4.65
C MET A 154 -7.12 -3.91 -4.68
N ASN A 155 -7.19 -5.08 -4.03
CA ASN A 155 -6.16 -6.11 -4.12
C ASN A 155 -6.46 -7.16 -5.21
N ALA A 156 -7.69 -7.67 -5.25
CA ALA A 156 -8.07 -8.77 -6.13
C ALA A 156 -8.24 -8.35 -7.59
N VAL A 157 -8.83 -7.17 -7.84
CA VAL A 157 -9.11 -6.71 -9.21
C VAL A 157 -7.82 -6.46 -10.00
N PRO A 158 -6.76 -5.81 -9.47
CA PRO A 158 -5.50 -5.69 -10.19
C PRO A 158 -4.79 -7.02 -10.43
N ALA A 159 -4.86 -7.97 -9.49
CA ALA A 159 -4.31 -9.32 -9.68
C ALA A 159 -5.01 -10.06 -10.83
N LYS A 160 -6.34 -10.02 -10.86
CA LYS A 160 -7.14 -10.58 -11.96
C LYS A 160 -6.90 -9.84 -13.27
N ALA A 161 -6.80 -8.51 -13.22
CA ALA A 161 -6.46 -7.71 -14.39
C ALA A 161 -5.10 -8.14 -14.95
N ALA A 162 -4.05 -8.26 -14.13
CA ALA A 162 -2.73 -8.75 -14.55
C ALA A 162 -2.76 -10.14 -15.22
N GLY A 163 -3.76 -10.96 -14.89
CA GLY A 163 -3.96 -12.31 -15.44
C GLY A 163 -3.46 -13.41 -14.49
N VAL A 164 -3.40 -13.14 -13.19
CA VAL A 164 -3.07 -14.16 -12.19
C VAL A 164 -4.14 -15.24 -12.18
N GLU A 165 -3.72 -16.50 -12.34
CA GLU A 165 -4.62 -17.65 -12.44
C GLU A 165 -5.19 -18.01 -11.07
N ARG A 166 -4.33 -18.16 -10.05
CA ARG A 166 -4.75 -18.50 -8.68
C ARG A 166 -4.64 -17.30 -7.75
N VAL A 167 -5.75 -16.89 -7.15
CA VAL A 167 -5.80 -15.80 -6.18
C VAL A 167 -6.32 -16.36 -4.86
N VAL A 168 -5.50 -16.31 -3.83
CA VAL A 168 -5.79 -16.77 -2.47
C VAL A 168 -5.98 -15.54 -1.59
N MET A 169 -7.06 -15.49 -0.81
CA MET A 169 -7.30 -14.42 0.15
C MET A 169 -7.27 -14.98 1.57
N VAL A 170 -6.57 -14.28 2.46
CA VAL A 170 -6.55 -14.56 3.89
C VAL A 170 -7.12 -13.34 4.63
N THR A 171 -8.00 -13.58 5.58
CA THR A 171 -8.61 -12.53 6.41
C THR A 171 -8.92 -13.09 7.78
N PRO A 172 -8.60 -12.40 8.89
CA PRO A 172 -9.03 -12.85 10.20
C PRO A 172 -10.56 -12.80 10.32
N ALA A 173 -11.12 -13.67 11.16
CA ALA A 173 -12.54 -13.70 11.50
C ALA A 173 -12.80 -13.02 12.84
N GLY A 174 -14.07 -12.80 13.16
CA GLY A 174 -14.47 -12.45 14.53
C GLY A 174 -14.24 -13.60 15.52
N PRO A 175 -14.38 -13.35 16.83
CA PRO A 175 -14.23 -14.40 17.87
C PRO A 175 -15.23 -15.56 17.74
N ASP A 176 -16.30 -15.38 16.97
CA ASP A 176 -17.28 -16.43 16.62
C ASP A 176 -16.87 -17.23 15.36
N GLY A 177 -15.69 -16.95 14.80
CA GLY A 177 -15.17 -17.57 13.58
C GLY A 177 -15.83 -17.10 12.29
N THR A 178 -16.63 -16.02 12.34
CA THR A 178 -17.32 -15.46 11.17
C THR A 178 -16.51 -14.36 10.49
N VAL A 179 -16.40 -14.43 9.16
CA VAL A 179 -15.81 -13.35 8.36
C VAL A 179 -16.89 -12.32 8.02
N ASN A 180 -16.51 -11.04 7.93
CA ASN A 180 -17.43 -9.98 7.54
C ASN A 180 -18.12 -10.31 6.20
N ARG A 181 -19.45 -10.33 6.19
CA ARG A 181 -20.23 -10.73 5.00
C ARG A 181 -19.97 -9.83 3.80
N THR A 182 -19.77 -8.53 4.00
CA THR A 182 -19.48 -7.61 2.90
C THR A 182 -18.09 -7.85 2.30
N VAL A 183 -17.11 -8.26 3.12
CA VAL A 183 -15.78 -8.70 2.64
C VAL A 183 -15.92 -9.97 1.78
N LEU A 184 -16.71 -10.95 2.23
CA LEU A 184 -16.99 -12.16 1.45
C LEU A 184 -17.73 -11.86 0.14
N ALA A 185 -18.70 -10.94 0.16
CA ALA A 185 -19.42 -10.47 -1.01
C ALA A 185 -18.48 -9.79 -2.03
N ALA A 186 -17.56 -8.94 -1.56
CA ALA A 186 -16.54 -8.32 -2.42
C ALA A 186 -15.57 -9.36 -3.00
N ALA A 187 -15.18 -10.38 -2.22
CA ALA A 187 -14.34 -11.48 -2.68
C ALA A 187 -15.04 -12.29 -3.79
N HIS A 188 -16.33 -12.58 -3.61
CA HIS A 188 -17.17 -13.21 -4.62
C HIS A 188 -17.21 -12.38 -5.91
N LEU A 189 -17.54 -11.09 -5.80
CA LEU A 189 -17.60 -10.17 -6.93
C LEU A 189 -16.28 -10.09 -7.70
N ALA A 190 -15.15 -10.05 -6.98
CA ALA A 190 -13.80 -10.02 -7.58
C ALA A 190 -13.31 -11.37 -8.10
N GLY A 191 -14.12 -12.45 -8.00
CA GLY A 191 -13.78 -13.77 -8.50
C GLY A 191 -12.70 -14.50 -7.69
N VAL A 192 -12.62 -14.23 -6.39
CA VAL A 192 -11.76 -14.96 -5.45
C VAL A 192 -12.54 -16.15 -4.89
N GLN A 193 -11.98 -17.36 -5.02
CA GLN A 193 -12.64 -18.61 -4.60
C GLN A 193 -11.95 -19.28 -3.41
N GLU A 194 -10.66 -19.01 -3.21
CA GLU A 194 -9.86 -19.52 -2.09
C GLU A 194 -9.79 -18.44 -1.02
N VAL A 195 -10.68 -18.51 -0.02
CA VAL A 195 -10.73 -17.59 1.12
C VAL A 195 -10.48 -18.36 2.40
N TYR A 196 -9.50 -17.95 3.19
CA TYR A 196 -9.15 -18.59 4.47
C TYR A 196 -9.33 -17.61 5.61
N ARG A 197 -9.98 -18.07 6.68
CA ARG A 197 -10.34 -17.26 7.84
C ARG A 197 -9.21 -17.18 8.87
N VAL A 198 -8.04 -16.72 8.43
CA VAL A 198 -6.81 -16.61 9.21
C VAL A 198 -6.16 -15.24 9.01
N GLY A 199 -5.59 -14.66 10.07
CA GLY A 199 -4.95 -13.35 10.04
C GLY A 199 -3.49 -13.36 10.52
N GLY A 200 -2.99 -12.17 10.87
CA GLY A 200 -1.67 -11.98 11.48
C GLY A 200 -0.47 -12.50 10.67
N ALA A 201 0.64 -12.67 11.38
CA ALA A 201 1.89 -13.19 10.82
C ALA A 201 1.75 -14.65 10.36
N GLN A 202 0.88 -15.44 11.01
CA GLN A 202 0.64 -16.84 10.67
C GLN A 202 0.00 -16.99 9.28
N ALA A 203 -0.89 -16.07 8.88
CA ALA A 203 -1.46 -16.07 7.53
C ALA A 203 -0.42 -15.74 6.46
N ILE A 204 0.48 -14.78 6.74
CA ILE A 204 1.60 -14.45 5.85
C ILE A 204 2.56 -15.64 5.71
N ALA A 205 2.86 -16.32 6.83
CA ALA A 205 3.68 -17.53 6.83
C ALA A 205 3.05 -18.64 5.98
N ALA A 206 1.74 -18.87 6.14
CA ALA A 206 1.00 -19.89 5.40
C ALA A 206 1.01 -19.60 3.89
N LEU A 207 0.83 -18.34 3.48
CA LEU A 207 0.94 -17.93 2.07
C LEU A 207 2.38 -18.10 1.53
N ALA A 208 3.40 -17.77 2.32
CA ALA A 208 4.79 -17.81 1.89
C ALA A 208 5.35 -19.24 1.79
N PHE A 209 5.12 -20.07 2.80
CA PHE A 209 5.69 -21.41 2.88
C PHE A 209 4.76 -22.48 2.30
N GLY A 210 3.45 -22.22 2.31
CA GLY A 210 2.43 -23.22 2.07
C GLY A 210 2.19 -24.10 3.30
N THR A 211 0.97 -24.60 3.43
CA THR A 211 0.54 -25.61 4.40
C THR A 211 -0.24 -26.71 3.67
N GLN A 212 -0.81 -27.66 4.41
CA GLN A 212 -1.64 -28.73 3.86
C GLN A 212 -2.91 -28.17 3.21
N SER A 213 -3.51 -27.11 3.80
CA SER A 213 -4.72 -26.47 3.29
C SER A 213 -4.47 -25.20 2.48
N ILE A 214 -3.42 -24.42 2.79
CA ILE A 214 -3.13 -23.12 2.16
C ILE A 214 -1.93 -23.28 1.23
N PRO A 215 -2.13 -23.34 -0.09
CA PRO A 215 -1.02 -23.53 -1.00
C PRO A 215 -0.16 -22.27 -1.11
N ARG A 216 1.17 -22.44 -1.21
CA ARG A 216 2.12 -21.32 -1.35
C ARG A 216 1.81 -20.45 -2.58
N VAL A 217 2.13 -19.16 -2.49
CA VAL A 217 1.93 -18.16 -3.57
C VAL A 217 3.26 -17.55 -4.01
N ASP A 218 3.27 -16.82 -5.13
CA ASP A 218 4.49 -16.18 -5.65
C ASP A 218 4.65 -14.73 -5.16
N VAL A 219 3.54 -14.04 -4.88
CA VAL A 219 3.50 -12.66 -4.37
C VAL A 219 2.44 -12.54 -3.30
N ILE A 220 2.71 -11.75 -2.25
CA ILE A 220 1.76 -11.40 -1.21
C ILE A 220 1.50 -9.88 -1.23
N SER A 221 0.24 -9.47 -1.34
CA SER A 221 -0.16 -8.06 -1.26
C SER A 221 -1.15 -7.80 -0.13
N GLY A 222 -1.35 -6.53 0.18
CA GLY A 222 -2.32 -6.04 1.14
C GLY A 222 -1.66 -5.46 2.40
N PRO A 223 -2.21 -4.37 2.95
CA PRO A 223 -1.70 -3.76 4.16
C PRO A 223 -2.08 -4.59 5.40
N GLY A 224 -1.36 -4.42 6.49
CA GLY A 224 -1.69 -5.04 7.76
C GLY A 224 -1.03 -4.33 8.92
N ASN A 225 -1.26 -4.85 10.13
CA ASN A 225 -0.62 -4.30 11.32
C ASN A 225 0.90 -4.56 11.33
N LEU A 226 1.59 -4.08 12.36
CA LEU A 226 3.03 -4.24 12.53
C LEU A 226 3.51 -5.71 12.35
N TYR A 227 2.78 -6.69 12.89
CA TYR A 227 3.15 -8.11 12.79
C TYR A 227 3.06 -8.62 11.35
N VAL A 228 2.05 -8.19 10.59
CA VAL A 228 1.90 -8.52 9.17
C VAL A 228 3.00 -7.87 8.35
N THR A 229 3.29 -6.59 8.58
CA THR A 229 4.38 -5.87 7.89
C THR A 229 5.74 -6.51 8.16
N LEU A 230 6.04 -6.88 9.41
CA LEU A 230 7.26 -7.58 9.76
C LEU A 230 7.32 -8.99 9.16
N ALA A 231 6.20 -9.72 9.14
CA ALA A 231 6.15 -11.03 8.50
C ALA A 231 6.43 -10.94 7.00
N LYS A 232 5.80 -9.99 6.29
CA LYS A 232 6.05 -9.70 4.87
C LYS A 232 7.52 -9.38 4.62
N LYS A 233 8.13 -8.55 5.48
CA LYS A 233 9.56 -8.22 5.41
C LYS A 233 10.44 -9.47 5.54
N LEU A 234 10.13 -10.36 6.47
CA LEU A 234 10.94 -11.56 6.75
C LEU A 234 10.77 -12.67 5.70
N VAL A 235 9.64 -12.74 5.00
CA VAL A 235 9.42 -13.71 3.90
C VAL A 235 9.83 -13.18 2.52
N TYR A 236 10.13 -11.89 2.39
CA TYR A 236 10.59 -11.30 1.14
C TYR A 236 11.86 -11.99 0.62
N GLY A 237 11.87 -12.33 -0.67
CA GLY A 237 12.92 -13.10 -1.32
C GLY A 237 12.59 -14.59 -1.44
N GLN A 238 11.67 -15.11 -0.62
CA GLN A 238 11.00 -16.39 -0.89
C GLN A 238 9.74 -16.18 -1.72
N VAL A 239 9.03 -15.08 -1.43
CA VAL A 239 7.91 -14.55 -2.21
C VAL A 239 8.13 -13.07 -2.50
N GLY A 240 7.50 -12.57 -3.56
CA GLY A 240 7.38 -11.14 -3.77
C GLY A 240 6.43 -10.51 -2.75
N ILE A 241 6.60 -9.22 -2.48
CA ILE A 241 5.62 -8.42 -1.74
C ILE A 241 5.34 -7.13 -2.52
N ASP A 242 4.17 -6.54 -2.29
CA ASP A 242 3.80 -5.21 -2.79
C ASP A 242 4.65 -4.09 -2.16
N SER A 243 4.53 -3.91 -0.84
CA SER A 243 5.20 -2.89 -0.06
C SER A 243 5.15 -3.23 1.44
N LEU A 244 5.94 -2.49 2.22
CA LEU A 244 5.89 -2.53 3.68
C LEU A 244 5.01 -1.37 4.17
N ALA A 245 3.74 -1.68 4.44
CA ALA A 245 2.79 -0.70 4.95
C ALA A 245 3.15 -0.26 6.38
N GLY A 246 3.07 1.04 6.62
CA GLY A 246 3.01 1.65 7.94
C GLY A 246 1.62 2.23 8.21
N PRO A 247 1.45 3.02 9.30
CA PRO A 247 0.24 3.78 9.53
C PRO A 247 -0.01 4.76 8.37
N SER A 248 -1.27 5.05 8.08
CA SER A 248 -1.67 5.92 6.97
C SER A 248 -1.50 7.40 7.27
N GLU A 249 -1.42 8.20 6.21
CA GLU A 249 -1.35 9.66 6.33
C GLU A 249 -1.95 10.45 5.16
N VAL A 250 -2.52 11.61 5.48
CA VAL A 250 -2.95 12.63 4.51
C VAL A 250 -2.19 13.92 4.75
N LEU A 251 -1.75 14.55 3.66
CA LEU A 251 -1.20 15.89 3.65
C LEU A 251 -2.06 16.75 2.70
N VAL A 252 -2.67 17.79 3.25
CA VAL A 252 -3.45 18.77 2.50
C VAL A 252 -2.60 20.02 2.29
N ILE A 253 -2.39 20.44 1.05
CA ILE A 253 -1.88 21.77 0.72
C ILE A 253 -3.06 22.68 0.40
N ALA A 254 -3.23 23.76 1.17
CA ALA A 254 -4.33 24.70 1.00
C ALA A 254 -3.87 26.16 0.91
N ASP A 255 -4.58 26.98 0.15
CA ASP A 255 -4.40 28.44 0.15
C ASP A 255 -5.66 29.15 0.68
N ALA A 256 -5.70 30.48 0.59
CA ALA A 256 -6.83 31.27 1.08
C ALA A 256 -8.16 31.03 0.32
N SER A 257 -8.15 30.34 -0.81
CA SER A 257 -9.36 29.96 -1.55
C SER A 257 -10.03 28.69 -1.01
N ALA A 258 -9.33 27.90 -0.20
CA ALA A 258 -9.84 26.65 0.34
C ALA A 258 -10.94 26.87 1.38
N SER A 259 -11.93 25.97 1.38
CA SER A 259 -12.93 25.89 2.44
C SER A 259 -12.35 25.21 3.67
N VAL A 260 -12.35 25.90 4.81
CA VAL A 260 -11.94 25.31 6.10
C VAL A 260 -12.77 24.08 6.45
N THR A 261 -14.06 24.05 6.07
CA THR A 261 -14.94 22.90 6.29
C THR A 261 -14.48 21.68 5.51
N GLN A 262 -14.04 21.86 4.25
CA GLN A 262 -13.52 20.74 3.44
C GLN A 262 -12.21 20.22 4.03
N VAL A 263 -11.25 21.11 4.27
CA VAL A 263 -9.96 20.75 4.90
C VAL A 263 -10.18 19.98 6.20
N ALA A 264 -11.05 20.47 7.09
CA ALA A 264 -11.34 19.77 8.34
C ALA A 264 -11.99 18.40 8.12
N SER A 265 -12.88 18.26 7.15
CA SER A 265 -13.50 16.97 6.82
C SER A 265 -12.49 15.97 6.28
N ASP A 266 -11.58 16.39 5.41
CA ASP A 266 -10.56 15.52 4.81
C ASP A 266 -9.51 15.08 5.86
N LEU A 267 -9.08 16.00 6.74
CA LEU A 267 -8.21 15.65 7.88
C LEU A 267 -8.89 14.66 8.85
N LEU A 268 -10.19 14.81 9.10
CA LEU A 268 -10.94 13.88 9.96
C LEU A 268 -11.18 12.53 9.30
N ALA A 269 -11.40 12.51 7.98
CA ALA A 269 -11.52 11.28 7.20
C ALA A 269 -10.26 10.42 7.37
N GLN A 270 -9.07 11.01 7.28
CA GLN A 270 -7.83 10.28 7.59
C GLN A 270 -7.70 9.92 9.07
N ALA A 271 -7.95 10.87 9.98
CA ALA A 271 -7.75 10.68 11.42
C ALA A 271 -8.65 9.60 12.02
N GLU A 272 -9.80 9.30 11.41
CA GLU A 272 -10.67 8.23 11.88
C GLU A 272 -10.12 6.83 11.62
N HIS A 273 -9.19 6.63 10.68
CA HIS A 273 -8.69 5.30 10.34
C HIS A 273 -8.06 4.57 11.53
N ASP A 274 -7.09 5.20 12.19
CA ASP A 274 -6.26 4.60 13.23
C ASP A 274 -5.68 5.68 14.17
N PRO A 275 -5.48 5.43 15.47
CA PRO A 275 -4.81 6.39 16.36
C PRO A 275 -3.39 6.79 15.94
N LEU A 276 -2.72 5.99 15.10
CA LEU A 276 -1.41 6.30 14.51
C LEU A 276 -1.52 6.99 13.15
N ALA A 277 -2.72 7.23 12.62
CA ALA A 277 -2.90 8.01 11.39
C ALA A 277 -2.39 9.44 11.59
N ALA A 278 -1.80 10.03 10.54
CA ALA A 278 -1.35 11.42 10.57
C ALA A 278 -2.20 12.27 9.63
N ALA A 279 -2.63 13.45 10.10
CA ALA A 279 -3.43 14.39 9.34
C ALA A 279 -2.73 15.76 9.35
N ILE A 280 -2.23 16.18 8.19
CA ILE A 280 -1.31 17.30 8.06
C ILE A 280 -1.90 18.36 7.13
N LEU A 281 -1.87 19.62 7.54
CA LEU A 281 -2.17 20.77 6.71
C LEU A 281 -0.89 21.60 6.49
N LEU A 282 -0.51 21.82 5.24
CA LEU A 282 0.42 22.87 4.85
C LEU A 282 -0.40 24.00 4.20
N THR A 283 -0.31 25.22 4.72
CA THR A 283 -1.14 26.33 4.22
C THR A 283 -0.35 27.63 4.08
N THR A 284 -0.68 28.42 3.07
CA THR A 284 -0.19 29.82 2.97
C THR A 284 -1.15 30.83 3.61
N SER A 285 -2.23 30.35 4.23
CA SER A 285 -3.29 31.20 4.80
C SER A 285 -3.32 31.09 6.33
N GLN A 286 -2.86 32.15 6.99
CA GLN A 286 -2.99 32.28 8.45
C GLN A 286 -4.46 32.16 8.90
N GLY A 287 -5.38 32.79 8.15
CA GLY A 287 -6.81 32.75 8.50
C GLY A 287 -7.39 31.33 8.44
N LEU A 288 -6.88 30.46 7.57
CA LEU A 288 -7.29 29.06 7.50
C LEU A 288 -6.73 28.28 8.70
N ALA A 289 -5.45 28.48 9.02
CA ALA A 289 -4.81 27.86 10.19
C ALA A 289 -5.51 28.25 11.50
N ASP A 290 -5.91 29.52 11.65
CA ASP A 290 -6.59 30.03 12.84
C ASP A 290 -8.02 29.48 12.98
N ALA A 291 -8.72 29.26 11.85
CA ALA A 291 -10.10 28.77 11.84
C ALA A 291 -10.22 27.25 12.00
N LEU A 292 -9.19 26.49 11.62
CA LEU A 292 -9.24 25.03 11.56
C LEU A 292 -9.58 24.35 12.90
N PRO A 293 -8.98 24.71 14.06
CA PRO A 293 -9.27 24.02 15.32
C PRO A 293 -10.75 24.09 15.71
N ALA A 294 -11.39 25.24 15.54
CA ALA A 294 -12.80 25.41 15.85
C ALA A 294 -13.71 24.58 14.93
N GLU A 295 -13.34 24.47 13.66
CA GLU A 295 -14.09 23.66 12.68
C GLU A 295 -13.91 22.15 12.93
N LEU A 296 -12.72 21.70 13.30
CA LEU A 296 -12.47 20.32 13.72
C LEU A 296 -13.31 19.94 14.94
N GLU A 297 -13.33 20.78 15.98
CA GLU A 297 -14.18 20.56 17.16
C GLU A 297 -15.67 20.52 16.81
N ARG A 298 -16.12 21.38 15.90
CA ARG A 298 -17.50 21.40 15.42
C ARG A 298 -17.88 20.09 14.70
N GLN A 299 -16.99 19.53 13.89
CA GLN A 299 -17.23 18.28 13.17
C GLN A 299 -17.05 17.03 14.04
N LEU A 300 -16.17 17.09 15.05
CA LEU A 300 -15.99 16.03 16.04
C LEU A 300 -17.20 15.88 16.98
N ALA A 301 -17.97 16.94 17.20
CA ALA A 301 -19.15 16.90 18.04
C ALA A 301 -20.18 15.87 17.54
N GLY A 302 -20.28 14.74 18.25
CA GLY A 302 -21.16 13.62 17.87
C GLY A 302 -20.57 12.66 16.84
N HIS A 303 -19.26 12.75 16.55
CA HIS A 303 -18.58 11.85 15.62
C HIS A 303 -18.50 10.42 16.21
N PRO A 304 -18.94 9.37 15.47
CA PRO A 304 -18.95 8.00 16.01
C PRO A 304 -17.58 7.46 16.43
N ARG A 305 -16.51 7.99 15.81
CA ARG A 305 -15.10 7.63 16.07
C ARG A 305 -14.32 8.76 16.73
N GLU A 306 -15.00 9.70 17.42
CA GLU A 306 -14.39 10.89 18.03
C GLU A 306 -13.09 10.60 18.79
N GLN A 307 -13.09 9.57 19.65
CA GLN A 307 -11.93 9.22 20.46
C GLN A 307 -10.69 8.84 19.61
N ILE A 308 -10.91 8.13 18.49
CA ILE A 308 -9.82 7.73 17.58
C ILE A 308 -9.27 8.96 16.87
N CYS A 309 -10.16 9.79 16.31
CA CYS A 309 -9.77 11.03 15.63
C CYS A 309 -8.97 11.95 16.56
N ARG A 310 -9.43 12.13 17.82
CA ARG A 310 -8.71 12.94 18.82
C ARG A 310 -7.32 12.40 19.11
N GLN A 311 -7.18 11.09 19.33
CA GLN A 311 -5.87 10.47 19.56
C GLN A 311 -4.90 10.68 18.38
N SER A 312 -5.39 10.51 17.14
CA SER A 312 -4.62 10.75 15.92
C SER A 312 -4.19 12.22 15.81
N LEU A 313 -5.14 13.16 15.95
CA LEU A 313 -4.87 14.60 15.83
C LEU A 313 -3.96 15.14 16.94
N GLU A 314 -4.09 14.62 18.16
CA GLU A 314 -3.25 14.99 19.30
C GLU A 314 -1.80 14.53 19.14
N ALA A 315 -1.61 13.30 18.66
CA ALA A 315 -0.28 12.71 18.54
C ALA A 315 0.43 13.08 17.24
N TRP A 316 -0.32 13.16 16.13
CA TRP A 316 0.22 13.21 14.77
C TRP A 316 -0.44 14.25 13.86
N GLY A 317 -1.37 15.06 14.39
CA GLY A 317 -1.93 16.20 13.67
C GLY A 317 -0.93 17.35 13.59
N LEU A 318 -0.81 17.97 12.42
CA LEU A 318 0.11 19.08 12.19
C LEU A 318 -0.49 20.13 11.26
N VAL A 319 -0.33 21.40 11.61
CA VAL A 319 -0.58 22.56 10.73
C VAL A 319 0.73 23.31 10.57
N VAL A 320 1.08 23.67 9.34
CA VAL A 320 2.23 24.50 9.03
C VAL A 320 1.78 25.67 8.18
N VAL A 321 1.97 26.88 8.69
CA VAL A 321 1.81 28.12 7.91
C VAL A 321 3.12 28.38 7.17
N CYS A 322 3.07 28.36 5.85
CA CYS A 322 4.21 28.53 4.95
C CYS A 322 4.14 29.90 4.26
N ASP A 323 5.30 30.44 3.86
CA ASP A 323 5.39 31.73 3.15
C ASP A 323 4.91 31.63 1.70
N SER A 324 4.93 30.43 1.11
CA SER A 324 4.53 30.20 -0.28
C SER A 324 4.11 28.75 -0.56
N LEU A 325 3.36 28.57 -1.67
CA LEU A 325 3.02 27.23 -2.17
C LEU A 325 4.24 26.42 -2.61
N GLU A 326 5.34 27.09 -2.95
CA GLU A 326 6.61 26.45 -3.27
C GLU A 326 7.24 25.80 -2.04
N GLU A 327 7.21 26.51 -0.90
CA GLU A 327 7.62 25.94 0.37
C GLU A 327 6.72 24.76 0.77
N CYS A 328 5.39 24.87 0.61
CA CYS A 328 4.49 23.75 0.84
C CYS A 328 4.86 22.52 -0.03
N ALA A 329 5.17 22.73 -1.30
CA ALA A 329 5.59 21.67 -2.20
C ALA A 329 6.91 21.02 -1.74
N CYS A 330 7.91 21.81 -1.35
CA CYS A 330 9.18 21.30 -0.84
C CYS A 330 9.00 20.47 0.45
N LEU A 331 8.19 20.94 1.39
CA LEU A 331 7.87 20.21 2.62
C LEU A 331 7.08 18.92 2.31
N SER A 332 6.13 18.97 1.38
CA SER A 332 5.39 17.80 0.91
C SER A 332 6.32 16.77 0.27
N ASP A 333 7.23 17.16 -0.62
CA ASP A 333 8.20 16.26 -1.26
C ASP A 333 9.21 15.69 -0.24
N ARG A 334 9.50 16.43 0.84
CA ARG A 334 10.29 15.94 1.96
C ARG A 334 9.51 14.92 2.79
N PHE A 335 8.22 15.11 2.98
CA PHE A 335 7.41 14.15 3.72
C PHE A 335 7.10 12.90 2.89
N ALA A 336 6.90 13.08 1.57
CA ALA A 336 6.49 12.05 0.62
C ALA A 336 5.23 11.30 1.09
N PRO A 337 4.09 12.01 1.19
CA PRO A 337 2.86 11.48 1.78
C PRO A 337 2.27 10.31 1.00
N GLU A 338 1.53 9.46 1.69
CA GLU A 338 0.61 8.49 1.09
C GLU A 338 -0.45 9.20 0.23
N HIS A 339 -1.23 10.10 0.86
CA HIS A 339 -2.25 10.92 0.18
C HIS A 339 -1.87 12.40 0.21
N LEU A 340 -1.86 13.05 -0.96
CA LEU A 340 -1.65 14.49 -1.11
C LEU A 340 -2.87 15.15 -1.71
N GLU A 341 -3.52 16.05 -0.98
CA GLU A 341 -4.64 16.85 -1.49
C GLU A 341 -4.23 18.28 -1.81
N LEU A 342 -4.68 18.80 -2.95
CA LEU A 342 -4.36 20.15 -3.41
C LEU A 342 -5.63 21.01 -3.46
N LEU A 343 -5.88 21.74 -2.36
CA LEU A 343 -7.00 22.67 -2.20
C LEU A 343 -6.52 24.11 -2.38
N VAL A 344 -6.07 24.43 -3.60
CA VAL A 344 -5.53 25.74 -3.96
C VAL A 344 -6.23 26.28 -5.21
N GLU A 345 -6.06 27.57 -5.53
CA GLU A 345 -6.71 28.21 -6.68
C GLU A 345 -6.31 27.55 -8.01
N ARG A 346 -5.04 27.13 -8.13
CA ARG A 346 -4.46 26.52 -9.35
C ARG A 346 -3.81 25.17 -9.07
N PRO A 347 -4.59 24.12 -8.74
CA PRO A 347 -4.04 22.89 -8.17
C PRO A 347 -3.23 22.08 -9.17
N ARG A 348 -3.55 22.13 -10.47
CA ARG A 348 -2.76 21.44 -11.52
C ARG A 348 -1.34 22.00 -11.66
N MET A 349 -1.17 23.32 -11.55
CA MET A 349 0.16 23.93 -11.63
C MET A 349 1.04 23.51 -10.45
N LEU A 350 0.44 23.32 -9.27
CA LEU A 350 1.15 22.82 -8.10
C LEU A 350 1.46 21.33 -8.24
N ALA A 351 0.50 20.52 -8.71
CA ALA A 351 0.69 19.09 -8.94
C ALA A 351 1.89 18.78 -9.85
N ASP A 352 2.08 19.54 -10.93
CA ASP A 352 3.21 19.37 -11.86
C ASP A 352 4.60 19.61 -11.20
N ARG A 353 4.63 20.24 -10.02
CA ARG A 353 5.86 20.51 -9.27
C ARG A 353 6.17 19.43 -8.22
N ILE A 354 5.16 18.70 -7.77
CA ILE A 354 5.30 17.65 -6.76
C ILE A 354 6.06 16.47 -7.38
N GLN A 355 7.11 16.02 -6.68
CA GLN A 355 7.93 14.88 -7.09
C GLN A 355 7.54 13.61 -6.35
N GLN A 356 7.02 13.71 -5.12
CA GLN A 356 6.81 12.57 -4.23
C GLN A 356 5.43 12.60 -3.57
N ALA A 357 4.58 11.67 -3.96
CA ALA A 357 3.31 11.36 -3.29
C ALA A 357 2.83 9.96 -3.74
N GLY A 358 2.13 9.23 -2.87
CA GLY A 358 1.46 7.99 -3.26
C GLY A 358 0.33 8.25 -4.25
N ALA A 359 -0.59 9.15 -3.88
CA ALA A 359 -1.67 9.63 -4.71
C ALA A 359 -1.86 11.15 -4.56
N ILE A 360 -2.16 11.85 -5.66
CA ILE A 360 -2.43 13.29 -5.66
C ILE A 360 -3.89 13.53 -6.04
N PHE A 361 -4.61 14.20 -5.16
CA PHE A 361 -6.00 14.61 -5.33
C PHE A 361 -6.08 16.10 -5.68
N ILE A 362 -6.73 16.42 -6.79
CA ILE A 362 -6.60 17.74 -7.44
C ILE A 362 -7.91 18.52 -7.33
N GLY A 363 -7.96 19.50 -6.43
CA GLY A 363 -9.04 20.46 -6.28
C GLY A 363 -10.17 20.03 -5.34
N PRO A 364 -11.13 20.93 -5.06
CA PRO A 364 -12.10 20.82 -3.95
C PRO A 364 -13.19 19.75 -4.13
N TRP A 365 -13.16 19.00 -5.21
CA TRP A 365 -14.15 17.95 -5.54
C TRP A 365 -13.53 16.56 -5.59
N SER A 366 -12.31 16.42 -5.05
CA SER A 366 -11.54 15.18 -5.04
C SER A 366 -11.08 14.85 -3.61
N PRO A 367 -11.99 14.62 -2.65
CA PRO A 367 -11.56 14.16 -1.33
C PRO A 367 -10.95 12.76 -1.43
N GLU A 368 -10.04 12.42 -0.51
CA GLU A 368 -9.36 11.12 -0.39
C GLU A 368 -10.31 9.93 -0.59
N ALA A 369 -11.49 9.99 0.04
CA ALA A 369 -12.51 8.95 -0.03
C ALA A 369 -12.92 8.57 -1.47
N VAL A 370 -12.89 9.50 -2.44
CA VAL A 370 -13.19 9.17 -3.84
C VAL A 370 -12.13 8.22 -4.40
N GLY A 371 -10.87 8.40 -4.02
CA GLY A 371 -9.75 7.51 -4.35
C GLY A 371 -9.90 6.12 -3.73
N ASP A 372 -10.25 6.08 -2.44
CA ASP A 372 -10.41 4.84 -1.67
C ASP A 372 -11.47 3.89 -2.21
N TYR A 373 -12.51 4.43 -2.86
CA TYR A 373 -13.68 3.64 -3.23
C TYR A 373 -13.92 3.55 -4.74
N LEU A 374 -13.88 4.67 -5.48
CA LEU A 374 -14.54 4.73 -6.80
C LEU A 374 -13.71 5.31 -7.93
N ALA A 375 -12.61 6.02 -7.67
CA ALA A 375 -11.87 6.74 -8.71
C ALA A 375 -11.33 5.80 -9.80
N GLY A 376 -10.81 4.63 -9.40
CA GLY A 376 -10.16 3.65 -10.26
C GLY A 376 -8.72 3.33 -9.86
N PRO A 377 -7.86 4.34 -9.57
CA PRO A 377 -6.55 4.13 -8.97
C PRO A 377 -6.61 3.36 -7.65
N ASN A 378 -5.48 2.76 -7.27
CA ASN A 378 -5.39 1.91 -6.09
C ASN A 378 -5.15 2.70 -4.81
N HIS A 379 -5.83 2.31 -3.73
CA HIS A 379 -5.65 2.90 -2.40
C HIS A 379 -4.66 2.15 -1.49
N THR A 380 -4.10 1.02 -1.95
CA THR A 380 -2.97 0.39 -1.27
C THR A 380 -1.72 1.15 -1.69
N LEU A 381 -1.41 2.18 -0.90
CA LEU A 381 -0.43 3.20 -1.22
C LEU A 381 0.81 3.10 -0.33
N PRO A 382 1.94 3.66 -0.79
CA PRO A 382 3.15 3.72 0.01
C PRO A 382 3.01 4.74 1.14
N THR A 383 3.23 4.33 2.40
CA THR A 383 3.14 5.20 3.58
C THR A 383 4.49 5.52 4.20
N CYS A 384 4.53 6.40 5.20
CA CYS A 384 5.70 6.73 6.03
C CYS A 384 6.93 7.14 5.19
N GLY A 385 6.69 7.93 4.14
CA GLY A 385 7.74 8.43 3.24
C GLY A 385 8.23 7.42 2.20
N SER A 386 7.63 6.23 2.11
CA SER A 386 8.01 5.21 1.13
C SER A 386 7.58 5.56 -0.31
N ALA A 387 6.73 6.58 -0.50
CA ALA A 387 6.39 7.12 -1.82
C ALA A 387 7.62 7.60 -2.61
N ARG A 388 8.75 7.84 -1.91
CA ARG A 388 10.06 8.15 -2.50
C ARG A 388 10.62 7.08 -3.44
N TYR A 389 10.22 5.83 -3.25
CA TYR A 389 10.80 4.69 -3.96
C TYR A 389 9.79 3.57 -4.27
N SER A 390 8.56 3.69 -3.79
CA SER A 390 7.47 2.73 -4.00
C SER A 390 6.29 3.42 -4.67
N GLY A 391 5.57 2.69 -5.52
CA GLY A 391 4.32 3.15 -6.10
C GLY A 391 3.10 2.49 -5.44
N ALA A 392 1.92 2.95 -5.82
CA ALA A 392 0.66 2.28 -5.50
C ALA A 392 0.67 0.83 -5.99
N LEU A 393 -0.06 -0.05 -5.29
CA LEU A 393 -0.35 -1.40 -5.77
C LEU A 393 -0.95 -1.33 -7.19
N SER A 394 -0.43 -2.11 -8.12
CA SER A 394 -0.87 -2.06 -9.52
C SER A 394 -0.78 -3.44 -10.17
N VAL A 395 -1.15 -3.53 -11.45
CA VAL A 395 -0.97 -4.76 -12.23
C VAL A 395 0.49 -5.20 -12.26
N GLU A 396 1.45 -4.28 -12.23
CA GLU A 396 2.88 -4.62 -12.26
C GLU A 396 3.34 -5.38 -11.02
N THR A 397 2.71 -5.15 -9.86
CA THR A 397 2.98 -5.91 -8.63
C THR A 397 2.73 -7.41 -8.83
N PHE A 398 1.77 -7.76 -9.68
CA PHE A 398 1.39 -9.14 -9.97
C PHE A 398 2.02 -9.67 -11.26
N MET A 399 2.99 -8.94 -11.83
CA MET A 399 3.66 -9.31 -13.07
C MET A 399 5.17 -9.35 -12.89
N ARG A 400 5.81 -10.13 -13.75
CA ARG A 400 7.26 -10.18 -13.91
C ARG A 400 7.61 -10.00 -15.37
N HIS A 401 8.82 -9.53 -15.62
CA HIS A 401 9.36 -9.48 -16.97
C HIS A 401 10.55 -10.41 -17.15
N THR A 402 10.77 -10.85 -18.38
CA THR A 402 11.90 -11.69 -18.78
C THR A 402 12.59 -11.07 -19.98
N SER A 403 13.91 -10.88 -19.89
CA SER A 403 14.71 -10.44 -21.02
C SER A 403 14.79 -11.55 -22.06
N MET A 404 14.52 -11.21 -23.32
CA MET A 404 14.66 -12.08 -24.48
C MET A 404 15.91 -11.62 -25.23
N ILE A 405 16.82 -12.54 -25.49
CA ILE A 405 18.09 -12.25 -26.16
C ILE A 405 18.30 -13.31 -27.23
N GLU A 406 18.25 -12.90 -28.49
CA GLU A 406 18.53 -13.73 -29.65
C GLU A 406 19.56 -13.03 -30.52
N PHE A 407 20.64 -13.74 -30.84
CA PHE A 407 21.70 -13.26 -31.71
C PHE A 407 21.71 -14.12 -32.97
N SER A 408 21.71 -13.46 -34.13
CA SER A 408 22.07 -14.12 -35.37
C SER A 408 23.57 -14.46 -35.39
N ARG A 409 23.98 -15.25 -36.38
CA ARG A 409 25.41 -15.51 -36.62
C ARG A 409 26.16 -14.21 -36.90
N GLU A 410 25.59 -13.35 -37.75
CA GLU A 410 26.18 -12.08 -38.17
C GLU A 410 26.37 -11.13 -36.97
N ALA A 411 25.38 -11.07 -36.07
CA ALA A 411 25.48 -10.30 -34.84
C ALA A 411 26.60 -10.81 -33.92
N LEU A 412 26.72 -12.13 -33.77
CA LEU A 412 27.76 -12.72 -32.94
C LEU A 412 29.15 -12.55 -33.57
N GLU A 413 29.29 -12.64 -34.90
CA GLU A 413 30.54 -12.35 -35.61
C GLU A 413 30.94 -10.88 -35.47
N ALA A 414 29.99 -9.95 -35.55
CA ALA A 414 30.25 -8.52 -35.41
C ALA A 414 30.66 -8.11 -33.98
N THR A 415 30.11 -8.74 -32.94
CA THR A 415 30.25 -8.29 -31.55
C THR A 415 31.02 -9.26 -30.64
N GLY A 416 31.20 -10.51 -31.06
CA GLY A 416 31.74 -11.57 -30.21
C GLY A 416 33.18 -11.32 -29.75
N GLY A 417 33.98 -10.59 -30.54
CA GLY A 417 35.31 -10.16 -30.13
C GLY A 417 35.31 -9.30 -28.86
N ALA A 418 34.34 -8.37 -28.74
CA ALA A 418 34.20 -7.54 -27.54
C ALA A 418 33.78 -8.37 -26.33
N VAL A 419 32.86 -9.34 -26.51
CA VAL A 419 32.44 -10.26 -25.44
C VAL A 419 33.61 -11.09 -24.93
N ILE A 420 34.45 -11.58 -25.84
CA ILE A 420 35.65 -12.36 -25.51
C ILE A 420 36.65 -11.53 -24.70
N GLU A 421 36.90 -10.27 -25.10
CA GLU A 421 37.84 -9.38 -24.42
C GLU A 421 37.35 -9.03 -23.02
N LEU A 422 36.08 -8.65 -22.88
CA LEU A 422 35.47 -8.37 -21.58
C LEU A 422 35.56 -9.58 -20.65
N ALA A 423 35.12 -10.75 -21.11
CA ALA A 423 35.23 -11.98 -20.32
C ALA A 423 36.68 -12.35 -19.99
N GLY A 424 37.63 -12.06 -20.88
CA GLY A 424 39.06 -12.24 -20.63
C GLY A 424 39.59 -11.33 -19.52
N SER A 425 39.20 -10.05 -19.55
CA SER A 425 39.59 -9.06 -18.53
C SER A 425 39.09 -9.40 -17.13
N GLU A 426 37.93 -10.06 -17.05
CA GLU A 426 37.33 -10.54 -15.79
C GLU A 426 37.84 -11.93 -15.36
N GLY A 427 38.73 -12.55 -16.15
CA GLY A 427 39.25 -13.90 -15.89
C GLY A 427 38.23 -15.02 -16.13
N LEU A 428 37.11 -14.74 -16.80
CA LEU A 428 36.02 -15.68 -17.06
C LEU A 428 36.28 -16.52 -18.32
N HIS A 429 37.23 -17.46 -18.23
CA HIS A 429 37.66 -18.30 -19.36
C HIS A 429 36.51 -18.96 -20.12
N SER A 430 35.58 -19.62 -19.41
CA SER A 430 34.47 -20.35 -20.03
C SER A 430 33.47 -19.44 -20.74
N HIS A 431 33.28 -18.19 -20.26
CA HIS A 431 32.42 -17.22 -20.93
C HIS A 431 33.00 -16.84 -22.30
N ALA A 432 34.29 -16.46 -22.33
CA ALA A 432 34.99 -16.17 -23.57
C ALA A 432 35.00 -17.39 -24.53
N ASN A 433 35.27 -18.58 -24.00
CA ASN A 433 35.27 -19.80 -24.82
C ASN A 433 33.90 -20.12 -25.44
N SER A 434 32.81 -19.84 -24.73
CA SER A 434 31.45 -20.07 -25.25
C SER A 434 31.16 -19.30 -26.53
N VAL A 435 31.76 -18.11 -26.71
CA VAL A 435 31.68 -17.32 -27.94
C VAL A 435 32.64 -17.86 -28.99
N ARG A 436 33.91 -18.11 -28.63
CA ARG A 436 34.93 -18.63 -29.56
C ARG A 436 34.47 -19.88 -30.31
N VAL A 437 33.87 -20.85 -29.61
CA VAL A 437 33.39 -22.11 -30.22
C VAL A 437 32.29 -21.88 -31.27
N ARG A 438 31.52 -20.77 -31.17
CA ARG A 438 30.47 -20.43 -32.15
C ARG A 438 31.00 -19.61 -33.33
N LEU A 439 32.15 -18.95 -33.16
CA LEU A 439 32.84 -18.19 -34.22
C LEU A 439 33.81 -19.05 -35.04
N ASN A 440 34.19 -20.22 -34.52
CA ASN A 440 34.90 -21.27 -35.25
C ASN A 440 33.95 -22.05 -36.16
#